data_AF-A0A968VFY4-F1
#
_entry.id   AF-A0A968VFY4-F1
#
_cell.length_a   1.000
_cell.length_b   1.000
_cell.length_c   1.000
_cell.angle_alpha   90.00
_cell.angle_beta   90.00
_cell.angle_gamma   90.00
#
_symmetry.space_group_name_H-M   'P 1'
#
loop_
_entity.id
_entity.type
_entity.pdbx_description
1 polymer ?
#
loop_
_entity_poly.entity_id
_entity_poly.type
_entity_poly.pdbx_seq_one_letter_code
_entity_poly.pdbx_strand_id
1 'polypeptide(L)'
;MTKSLNLTAAPVSPASLAALKQLYQFLTTTQEQLRAQNAFKIVSFAQEIPSIDPLALLDQIAAGDRVHFYWENHNHNEAILAYETVQSLIIDAPRPIYQNPAIYRAMSAANSHRRRYLGE
;
A
#
# COMPACT_ATOMS: atom_id res chain seq x y z
N MET A 1 16.86 27.60 10.25
CA MET A 1 15.46 28.01 9.98
C MET A 1 14.59 26.77 10.08
N THR A 2 13.96 26.56 11.22
CA THR A 2 13.16 25.37 11.51
C THR A 2 11.71 25.66 11.11
N LYS A 3 11.26 25.19 9.94
CA LYS A 3 9.84 25.23 9.58
C LYS A 3 9.15 24.12 10.37
N SER A 4 8.58 24.47 11.51
CA SER A 4 7.63 23.62 12.23
C SER A 4 6.27 23.82 11.58
N LEU A 5 5.83 22.87 10.76
CA LEU A 5 4.43 22.80 10.34
C LEU A 5 3.67 22.01 11.41
N ASN A 6 2.74 22.69 12.07
CA ASN A 6 1.78 22.08 12.96
C ASN A 6 0.90 21.13 12.12
N LEU A 7 1.11 19.82 12.26
CA LEU A 7 0.06 18.84 12.02
C LEU A 7 -1.03 19.13 13.06
N THR A 8 -1.96 20.01 12.74
CA THR A 8 -3.22 20.07 13.46
C THR A 8 -3.90 18.74 13.22
N ALA A 9 -3.71 17.79 14.14
CA ALA A 9 -4.56 16.61 14.21
C ALA A 9 -5.98 17.15 14.32
N ALA A 10 -6.75 17.06 13.23
CA ALA A 10 -8.17 17.34 13.27
C ALA A 10 -8.76 16.53 14.44
N PRO A 11 -9.66 17.09 15.26
CA PRO A 11 -10.22 16.36 16.38
C PRO A 11 -10.83 15.06 15.85
N VAL A 12 -10.23 13.93 16.23
CA VAL A 12 -10.71 12.59 15.88
C VAL A 12 -12.04 12.44 16.59
N SER A 13 -13.13 12.44 15.82
CA SER A 13 -14.47 12.29 16.38
C SER A 13 -14.57 10.94 17.11
N PRO A 14 -15.36 10.82 18.19
CA PRO A 14 -15.58 9.53 18.85
C PRO A 14 -16.02 8.41 17.90
N ALA A 15 -16.77 8.76 16.85
CA ALA A 15 -17.18 7.82 15.78
C ALA A 15 -15.99 7.32 14.96
N SER A 16 -15.05 8.20 14.58
CA SER A 16 -13.83 7.80 13.86
C SER A 16 -12.89 6.96 14.74
N LEU A 17 -12.82 7.24 16.04
CA LEU A 17 -12.06 6.42 16.98
C LEU A 17 -12.67 5.01 17.16
N ALA A 18 -14.00 4.91 17.21
CA ALA A 18 -14.69 3.63 17.24
C ALA A 18 -14.43 2.81 15.97
N ALA A 19 -14.46 3.46 14.80
CA ALA A 19 -14.14 2.82 13.52
C ALA A 19 -12.70 2.30 13.47
N LEU A 20 -11.72 3.08 13.96
CA LEU A 20 -10.32 2.64 14.07
C LEU A 20 -10.17 1.43 14.99
N LYS A 21 -10.88 1.43 16.13
CA LYS A 21 -10.88 0.28 17.05
C LYS A 21 -11.47 -0.97 16.41
N GLN A 22 -12.56 -0.82 15.66
CA GLN A 22 -13.18 -1.92 14.92
C GLN A 22 -12.26 -2.45 13.82
N LEU A 23 -11.60 -1.58 13.05
CA LEU A 23 -10.60 -1.98 12.06
C LEU A 23 -9.45 -2.74 12.71
N TYR A 24 -8.90 -2.23 13.80
CA TYR A 24 -7.83 -2.89 14.54
C TYR A 24 -8.25 -4.29 15.03
N GLN A 25 -9.46 -4.42 15.59
CA GLN A 25 -10.01 -5.71 16.03
C GLN A 25 -10.16 -6.67 14.85
N PHE A 26 -10.73 -6.20 13.73
CA PHE A 26 -10.87 -6.99 12.52
C PHE A 26 -9.51 -7.52 12.01
N LEU A 27 -8.51 -6.65 11.90
CA LEU A 27 -7.17 -7.04 11.41
C LEU A 27 -6.51 -8.04 12.36
N THR A 28 -6.64 -7.84 13.67
CA THR A 28 -6.05 -8.71 14.70
C THR A 28 -6.70 -10.10 14.68
N THR A 29 -8.04 -10.17 14.72
CA THR A 29 -8.77 -11.44 14.66
C THR A 29 -8.51 -12.18 13.36
N THR A 30 -8.45 -11.48 12.23
CA THR A 30 -8.09 -12.08 10.93
C THR A 30 -6.68 -12.69 10.99
N GLN A 31 -5.72 -11.96 11.57
CA GLN A 31 -4.35 -12.45 11.70
C GLN A 31 -4.26 -13.71 12.57
N GLU A 32 -4.97 -13.75 13.70
CA GLU A 32 -5.02 -14.92 14.59
C GLU A 32 -5.62 -16.15 13.90
N GLN A 33 -6.72 -15.98 13.17
CA GLN A 33 -7.35 -17.06 12.40
C GLN A 33 -6.42 -17.62 11.32
N LEU A 34 -5.72 -16.74 10.60
CA LEU A 34 -4.76 -17.14 9.57
C LEU A 34 -3.55 -17.89 10.16
N ARG A 35 -3.05 -17.45 11.33
CA ARG A 35 -2.01 -18.19 12.07
C ARG A 35 -2.48 -19.58 12.48
N ALA A 36 -3.69 -19.71 13.02
CA ALA A 36 -4.26 -21.00 13.42
C ALA A 36 -4.42 -21.97 12.23
N GLN A 37 -4.65 -21.44 11.03
CA GLN A 37 -4.79 -22.21 9.79
C GLN A 37 -3.45 -22.41 9.04
N ASN A 38 -2.33 -21.92 9.58
CA ASN A 38 -1.03 -21.89 8.91
C ASN A 38 -1.11 -21.31 7.48
N ALA A 39 -1.93 -20.26 7.30
CA ALA A 39 -2.20 -19.64 6.01
C ALA A 39 -1.62 -18.22 5.96
N PHE A 40 -1.06 -17.84 4.80
CA PHE A 40 -0.60 -16.48 4.53
C PHE A 40 -1.53 -15.86 3.49
N LYS A 41 -2.21 -14.77 3.87
CA LYS A 41 -3.08 -14.00 2.98
C LYS A 41 -2.76 -12.52 3.13
N ILE A 42 -2.85 -11.79 2.01
CA ILE A 42 -2.80 -10.33 2.01
C ILE A 42 -4.23 -9.84 2.29
N VAL A 43 -4.36 -8.99 3.30
CA VAL A 43 -5.61 -8.28 3.61
C VAL A 43 -5.43 -6.84 3.16
N SER A 44 -6.33 -6.36 2.30
CA SER A 44 -6.33 -4.98 1.82
C SER A 44 -7.48 -4.20 2.46
N PHE A 45 -7.22 -2.97 2.86
CA PHE A 45 -8.21 -2.02 3.34
C PHE A 45 -8.08 -0.74 2.53
N ALA A 46 -9.21 -0.16 2.14
CA ALA A 46 -9.27 1.10 1.39
C ALA A 46 -10.21 2.06 2.12
N GLN A 47 -9.80 3.32 2.18
CA GLN A 47 -10.60 4.42 2.72
C GLN A 47 -10.56 5.56 1.71
N GLU A 48 -11.74 6.11 1.41
CA GLU A 48 -11.84 7.36 0.67
C GLU A 48 -11.32 8.50 1.55
N ILE A 49 -10.45 9.34 0.98
CA ILE A 49 -9.86 10.49 1.64
C ILE A 49 -10.25 11.77 0.87
N PRO A 50 -10.25 12.95 1.53
CA PRO A 50 -10.40 14.21 0.83
C PRO A 50 -9.36 14.36 -0.29
N SER A 51 -9.71 15.11 -1.33
CA SER A 51 -8.76 15.45 -2.38
C SER A 51 -7.56 16.20 -1.77
N ILE A 52 -6.37 15.72 -2.07
CA ILE A 52 -5.09 16.24 -1.61
C ILE A 52 -4.13 16.30 -2.78
N ASP A 53 -3.17 17.23 -2.74
CA ASP A 53 -2.04 17.23 -3.67
C ASP A 53 -1.11 16.06 -3.32
N PRO A 54 -0.97 15.04 -4.19
CA PRO A 54 -0.14 13.86 -3.90
C PRO A 54 1.34 14.20 -3.73
N LEU A 55 1.87 15.21 -4.43
CA LEU A 55 3.28 15.60 -4.34
C LEU A 55 3.55 16.36 -3.06
N ALA A 56 2.61 17.22 -2.63
CA ALA A 56 2.69 17.89 -1.34
C ALA A 56 2.62 16.89 -0.17
N LEU A 57 1.84 15.81 -0.31
CA LEU A 57 1.83 14.73 0.67
C LEU A 57 3.15 13.95 0.66
N LEU A 58 3.67 13.60 -0.51
CA LEU A 58 4.94 12.90 -0.65
C LEU A 58 6.06 13.67 0.05
N ASP A 59 6.19 14.97 -0.19
CA ASP A 59 7.21 15.83 0.45
C ASP A 59 7.14 15.79 1.99
N GLN A 60 5.93 15.62 2.55
CA GLN A 60 5.73 15.53 4.00
C GLN A 60 6.05 14.14 4.58
N ILE A 61 5.77 13.07 3.85
CA ILE A 61 5.92 11.69 4.35
C ILE A 61 7.25 11.04 3.95
N ALA A 62 7.89 11.53 2.88
CA ALA A 62 9.19 11.07 2.39
C ALA A 62 10.34 11.57 3.29
N ALA A 63 10.32 11.15 4.55
CA ALA A 63 11.43 11.33 5.46
C ALA A 63 12.36 10.11 5.42
N GLY A 64 13.65 10.37 5.16
CA GLY A 64 14.71 9.37 5.19
C GLY A 64 14.72 8.41 3.99
N ASP A 65 15.40 7.27 4.16
CA ASP A 65 15.68 6.31 3.09
C ASP A 65 14.53 5.32 2.81
N ARG A 66 13.28 5.71 3.12
CA ARG A 66 12.10 4.87 2.92
C ARG A 66 11.73 4.83 1.44
N VAL A 67 11.43 3.62 0.95
CA VAL A 67 11.00 3.43 -0.43
C VAL A 67 9.66 4.13 -0.64
N HIS A 68 9.62 4.96 -1.67
CA HIS A 68 8.42 5.65 -2.12
C HIS A 68 8.33 5.54 -3.64
N PHE A 69 7.12 5.56 -4.16
CA PHE A 69 6.84 5.49 -5.58
C PHE A 69 5.73 6.46 -5.93
N TYR A 70 5.96 7.22 -7.00
CA TYR A 70 4.98 8.16 -7.54
C TYR A 70 4.77 7.86 -9.01
N TRP A 71 3.51 7.89 -9.43
CA TRP A 71 3.11 7.75 -10.82
C TRP A 71 1.91 8.66 -11.09
N GLU A 72 1.89 9.25 -12.28
CA GLU A 72 0.81 10.13 -12.72
C GLU A 72 0.40 9.79 -14.15
N ASN A 73 -0.91 9.89 -14.40
CA ASN A 73 -1.53 9.77 -15.70
C ASN A 73 -2.36 11.02 -15.98
N HIS A 74 -1.70 12.02 -16.54
CA HIS A 74 -2.32 13.32 -16.85
C HIS A 74 -3.54 13.19 -17.77
N ASN A 75 -3.58 12.17 -18.64
CA ASN A 75 -4.70 11.96 -19.57
C ASN A 75 -6.00 11.57 -18.84
N HIS A 76 -5.89 11.01 -17.63
CA HIS A 76 -7.03 10.56 -16.82
C HIS A 76 -7.16 11.33 -15.51
N ASN A 77 -6.30 12.32 -15.26
CA ASN A 77 -6.24 13.05 -13.99
C ASN A 77 -6.10 12.11 -12.79
N GLU A 78 -5.27 11.07 -12.92
CA GLU A 78 -5.02 10.06 -11.91
C GLU A 78 -3.58 10.15 -11.41
N ALA A 79 -3.38 10.00 -10.11
CA ALA A 79 -2.07 9.89 -9.49
C ALA A 79 -2.07 8.76 -8.47
N ILE A 80 -0.95 8.04 -8.40
CA ILE A 80 -0.69 6.99 -7.43
C ILE A 80 0.56 7.40 -6.65
N LEU A 81 0.39 7.55 -5.34
CA LEU A 81 1.48 7.65 -4.38
C LEU A 81 1.48 6.37 -3.55
N ALA A 82 2.60 5.65 -3.56
CA ALA A 82 2.86 4.54 -2.65
C ALA A 82 4.03 4.92 -1.73
N TYR A 83 3.87 4.59 -0.45
CA TYR A 83 4.84 4.85 0.60
C TYR A 83 5.05 3.59 1.40
N GLU A 84 6.31 3.34 1.78
CA GLU A 84 6.77 2.12 2.46
C GLU A 84 6.64 0.85 1.63
N THR A 85 7.15 -0.24 2.16
CA THR A 85 7.10 -1.55 1.52
C THR A 85 6.90 -2.63 2.58
N VAL A 86 5.85 -3.45 2.42
CA VAL A 86 5.58 -4.58 3.33
C VAL A 86 6.47 -5.78 3.00
N GLN A 87 6.75 -5.99 1.71
CA GLN A 87 7.64 -7.05 1.24
C GLN A 87 8.35 -6.59 -0.04
N SER A 88 9.67 -6.75 -0.09
CA SER A 88 10.48 -6.46 -1.27
C SER A 88 11.05 -7.75 -1.84
N LEU A 89 11.05 -7.85 -3.16
CA LEU A 89 11.73 -8.90 -3.91
C LEU A 89 12.70 -8.24 -4.87
N ILE A 90 13.99 -8.31 -4.55
CA ILE A 90 15.06 -7.87 -5.43
C ILE A 90 15.49 -9.07 -6.26
N ILE A 91 15.44 -8.91 -7.58
CA ILE A 91 15.84 -9.96 -8.52
C ILE A 91 17.08 -9.46 -9.25
N ASP A 92 18.23 -10.00 -8.87
CA ASP A 92 19.47 -9.78 -9.61
C ASP A 92 19.38 -10.52 -10.95
N ALA A 93 18.99 -9.79 -11.99
CA ALA A 93 18.88 -10.35 -13.31
C ALA A 93 20.20 -10.13 -14.06
N PRO A 94 20.89 -11.19 -14.54
CA PRO A 94 22.07 -11.04 -15.39
C PRO A 94 21.75 -10.50 -16.80
N ARG A 95 20.47 -10.25 -17.09
CA ARG A 95 19.93 -9.71 -18.34
C ARG A 95 18.71 -8.81 -18.06
N PRO A 96 18.33 -7.91 -18.98
CA PRO A 96 17.15 -7.06 -18.83
C PRO A 96 15.88 -7.84 -18.48
N ILE A 97 15.04 -7.25 -17.62
CA ILE A 97 13.86 -7.84 -16.96
C ILE A 97 12.92 -8.59 -17.94
N TYR A 98 12.75 -8.06 -19.15
CA TYR A 98 11.87 -8.64 -20.18
C TYR A 98 12.33 -10.00 -20.73
N GLN A 99 13.56 -10.43 -20.46
CA GLN A 99 14.11 -11.70 -20.94
C GLN A 99 14.26 -12.77 -19.86
N ASN A 100 13.83 -12.50 -18.61
CA ASN A 100 13.98 -13.45 -17.51
C ASN A 100 12.70 -14.30 -17.32
N PRO A 101 12.71 -15.60 -17.66
CA PRO A 101 11.53 -16.46 -17.57
C PRO A 101 11.04 -16.65 -16.13
N ALA A 102 11.92 -16.50 -15.14
CA ALA A 102 11.54 -16.61 -13.72
C ALA A 102 10.69 -15.42 -13.28
N ILE A 103 10.99 -14.22 -13.79
CA ILE A 103 10.20 -13.01 -13.50
C ILE A 103 8.82 -13.12 -14.16
N TYR A 104 8.75 -13.57 -15.41
CA TYR A 104 7.47 -13.80 -16.08
C TYR A 104 6.59 -14.80 -15.31
N ARG A 105 7.17 -15.88 -14.78
CA ARG A 105 6.46 -16.85 -13.93
C ARG A 105 5.99 -16.27 -12.61
N ALA A 106 6.80 -15.44 -11.96
CA ALA A 106 6.42 -14.75 -10.72
C ALA A 106 5.27 -13.74 -10.96
N MET A 107 5.36 -12.93 -12.02
CA MET A 107 4.31 -12.00 -12.41
C MET A 107 3.03 -12.72 -12.86
N SER A 108 3.14 -13.84 -13.58
CA SER A 108 1.98 -14.64 -13.99
C SER A 108 1.30 -15.33 -12.81
N ALA A 109 2.07 -15.80 -11.82
CA ALA A 109 1.54 -16.37 -10.58
C ALA A 109 0.80 -15.30 -9.74
N ALA A 110 1.35 -14.09 -9.64
CA ALA A 110 0.68 -12.96 -9.00
C ALA A 110 -0.63 -12.56 -9.72
N ASN A 111 -0.63 -12.54 -11.06
CA ASN A 111 -1.81 -12.20 -11.86
C ASN A 111 -2.89 -13.29 -11.87
N SER A 112 -2.52 -14.57 -11.81
CA SER A 112 -3.49 -15.67 -11.70
C SER A 112 -4.11 -15.77 -10.30
N HIS A 113 -3.42 -15.28 -9.26
CA HIS A 113 -4.03 -15.06 -7.96
C HIS A 113 -5.03 -13.90 -7.98
N ARG A 114 -4.72 -12.80 -8.69
CA ARG A 114 -5.58 -11.61 -8.84
C ARG A 114 -6.91 -11.89 -9.56
N ARG A 115 -6.91 -12.68 -10.65
CA ARG A 115 -8.17 -13.04 -11.36
C ARG A 115 -9.16 -13.81 -10.49
N ARG A 116 -8.64 -14.61 -9.56
CA ARG A 116 -9.45 -15.39 -8.61
C ARG A 116 -10.23 -14.54 -7.59
N TYR A 117 -9.85 -13.27 -7.39
CA TYR A 117 -10.56 -12.32 -6.52
C TYR A 117 -11.50 -11.37 -7.28
N LEU A 118 -11.32 -11.23 -8.58
CA LEU A 118 -12.13 -10.34 -9.43
C LEU A 118 -13.23 -11.07 -10.22
N GLY A 119 -13.30 -12.40 -10.15
CA GLY A 119 -14.38 -13.16 -10.78
C GLY A 119 -14.30 -13.21 -12.31
N GLU A 120 -13.10 -13.22 -12.88
CA GLU A 120 -12.84 -13.46 -14.32
C GLU A 120 -12.16 -14.81 -14.58
#